data_AF-A0A150FY43-F1
#
_entry.id   AF-A0A150FY43-F1
#
_cell.length_a   1.000
_cell.length_b   1.000
_cell.length_c   1.000
_cell.angle_alpha   90.00
_cell.angle_beta   90.00
_cell.angle_gamma   90.00
#
_symmetry.space_group_name_H-M   'P 1'
#
loop_
_entity.id
_entity.type
_entity.pdbx_description
1 polymer ?
#
loop_
_entity_poly.entity_id
_entity_poly.type
_entity_poly.pdbx_seq_one_letter_code
_entity_poly.pdbx_strand_id
1 'polypeptide(L)'
;MGVADHCFNAPQDRLKYKGSDSTYKWGGHHWTQTTWNKVHLMRGVYELGVHVVHSDADVVWFADPLPYFHARLDGPAHIIIATDAVITMNGKGDTGLEVSTNPHTNINTGVYFMRQWPGGLAFFAEWLRWQDKKIGHDQDGFNYLVRGRLFHGEQDMPSATQAAKDHAQRVYWAAYSNTTAISFLPASMFGNTYTYINARLWEKLAHPLYVVHWVWGGSTMESKRQNMRDAMKFHDEPGYYTEPHLITFDLHQLPMPQGFNQWGLEQTEEMLRFHAAAANHQLQQSYFAFAIALIGNRTVVMPRFQCYCSKNWYQTQACRINHETATTFPFVCALSHLMRVKRLQQGLSLPGNTEYSGHRVFVREYSFLDNPKVPEQVKRSYLEVAPSPLPRPPGLRPDQLVLSTEPSPRGYGQRITVAAPLSDSEMRVLLQRYPSYRVVHFTQPGRTLSHFSNAETHRQFDAEIQKRVTHWCCRSPPEMARLNLTDRIQLVALPPDRYSNLPVPEPRAAYLHKLPPLP
;
A
#
# COMPACT_ATOMS: atom_id res chain seq x y z
N MET A 1 18.13 -26.82 -15.56
CA MET A 1 17.19 -27.84 -15.02
C MET A 1 16.02 -27.09 -14.43
N GLY A 2 14.83 -27.31 -14.98
CA GLY A 2 13.65 -26.48 -14.72
C GLY A 2 12.91 -26.88 -13.45
N VAL A 3 12.08 -25.97 -12.94
CA VAL A 3 11.28 -25.99 -11.69
C VAL A 3 10.27 -27.17 -11.60
N ALA A 4 10.25 -28.10 -12.56
CA ALA A 4 9.18 -29.09 -12.73
C ALA A 4 9.34 -30.39 -11.91
N ASP A 5 10.54 -30.77 -11.46
CA ASP A 5 10.77 -32.09 -10.84
C ASP A 5 10.50 -32.15 -9.31
N HIS A 6 10.05 -31.04 -8.70
CA HIS A 6 9.87 -30.93 -7.24
C HIS A 6 8.46 -30.47 -6.83
N CYS A 7 7.44 -30.74 -7.65
CA CYS A 7 6.06 -30.44 -7.32
C CYS A 7 5.46 -31.54 -6.44
N PHE A 8 5.01 -31.18 -5.24
CA PHE A 8 4.18 -32.04 -4.39
C PHE A 8 2.71 -31.82 -4.72
N ASN A 9 2.01 -32.87 -5.18
CA ASN A 9 0.57 -32.80 -5.36
C ASN A 9 -0.10 -32.67 -3.98
N ALA A 10 -0.80 -31.56 -3.77
CA ALA A 10 -1.65 -31.36 -2.61
C ALA A 10 -2.57 -32.57 -2.40
N PRO A 11 -2.61 -33.17 -1.19
CA PRO A 11 -3.48 -34.31 -0.89
C PRO A 11 -4.96 -33.87 -0.90
N GLN A 12 -5.58 -33.96 -2.07
CA GLN A 12 -6.94 -33.47 -2.33
C GLN A 12 -8.01 -34.17 -1.48
N ASP A 13 -7.75 -35.40 -1.07
CA ASP A 13 -8.57 -36.20 -0.17
C ASP A 13 -8.61 -35.64 1.25
N ARG A 14 -7.57 -34.90 1.67
CA ARG A 14 -7.47 -34.31 3.01
C ARG A 14 -8.07 -32.90 3.11
N LEU A 15 -8.34 -32.26 1.98
CA LEU A 15 -8.93 -30.93 1.96
C LEU A 15 -10.42 -31.03 2.31
N LYS A 16 -10.82 -30.43 3.44
CA LYS A 16 -12.24 -30.36 3.84
C LYS A 16 -13.08 -29.53 2.86
N TYR A 17 -12.49 -28.48 2.30
CA TYR A 17 -13.15 -27.61 1.34
C TYR A 17 -12.49 -27.70 -0.03
N LYS A 18 -13.30 -27.95 -1.06
CA LYS A 18 -12.81 -28.17 -2.44
C LYS A 18 -13.16 -27.03 -3.41
N GLY A 19 -13.65 -25.90 -2.90
CA GLY A 19 -13.95 -24.72 -3.72
C GLY A 19 -15.21 -24.87 -4.57
N SER A 20 -16.37 -24.51 -4.03
CA SER A 20 -17.60 -24.34 -4.81
C SER A 20 -18.00 -22.87 -4.98
N ASP A 21 -17.41 -21.97 -4.19
CA ASP A 21 -17.77 -20.55 -4.19
C ASP A 21 -17.05 -19.83 -5.33
N SER A 22 -17.80 -19.14 -6.18
CA SER A 22 -17.28 -18.41 -7.35
C SER A 22 -16.47 -17.15 -6.99
N THR A 23 -16.44 -16.73 -5.71
CA THR A 23 -15.74 -15.53 -5.27
C THR A 23 -14.90 -15.77 -4.02
N TYR A 24 -13.66 -15.26 -4.04
CA TYR A 24 -12.75 -15.26 -2.90
C TYR A 24 -12.80 -13.89 -2.21
N LYS A 25 -13.47 -13.81 -1.06
CA LYS A 25 -13.65 -12.57 -0.28
C LYS A 25 -13.07 -12.73 1.12
N TRP A 26 -12.19 -11.80 1.52
CA TRP A 26 -11.62 -11.76 2.87
C TRP A 26 -12.71 -11.81 3.94
N GLY A 27 -12.51 -12.66 4.97
CA GLY A 27 -13.49 -12.93 6.04
C GLY A 27 -14.71 -13.74 5.62
N GLY A 28 -14.85 -14.14 4.35
CA GLY A 28 -15.94 -14.97 3.86
C GLY A 28 -15.67 -16.48 4.05
N HIS A 29 -16.70 -17.30 3.88
CA HIS A 29 -16.61 -18.76 4.03
C HIS A 29 -15.50 -19.39 3.19
N HIS A 30 -15.46 -19.11 1.88
CA HIS A 30 -14.40 -19.58 0.99
C HIS A 30 -13.01 -19.23 1.54
N TRP A 31 -12.77 -17.96 1.86
CA TRP A 31 -11.50 -17.50 2.41
C TRP A 31 -11.13 -18.26 3.69
N THR A 32 -12.06 -18.34 4.65
CA THR A 32 -11.84 -19.05 5.92
C THR A 32 -11.46 -20.51 5.67
N GLN A 33 -12.19 -21.22 4.81
CA GLN A 33 -11.88 -22.62 4.54
C GLN A 33 -10.55 -22.81 3.78
N THR A 34 -10.22 -21.91 2.85
CA THR A 34 -8.92 -21.94 2.15
C THR A 34 -7.77 -21.72 3.13
N THR A 35 -7.91 -20.83 4.11
CA THR A 35 -6.88 -20.65 5.14
C THR A 35 -6.69 -21.89 6.01
N TRP A 36 -7.73 -22.69 6.24
CA TRP A 36 -7.60 -23.98 6.93
C TRP A 36 -7.00 -25.09 6.04
N ASN A 37 -7.31 -25.08 4.74
CA ASN A 37 -6.68 -26.00 3.79
C ASN A 37 -5.14 -25.85 3.79
N LYS A 38 -4.62 -24.64 3.98
CA LYS A 38 -3.17 -24.41 4.20
C LYS A 38 -2.63 -25.32 5.31
N VAL A 39 -3.30 -25.43 6.46
CA VAL A 39 -2.83 -26.24 7.59
C VAL A 39 -2.81 -27.74 7.23
N HIS A 40 -3.82 -28.22 6.50
CA HIS A 40 -3.85 -29.61 5.99
C HIS A 40 -2.69 -29.90 5.03
N LEU A 41 -2.39 -28.98 4.11
CA LEU A 41 -1.28 -29.10 3.18
C LEU A 41 0.07 -29.10 3.90
N MET A 42 0.23 -28.17 4.84
CA MET A 42 1.44 -28.02 5.63
C MET A 42 1.72 -29.26 6.48
N ARG A 43 0.68 -29.83 7.11
CA ARG A 43 0.79 -31.13 7.78
C ARG A 43 1.22 -32.24 6.82
N GLY A 44 0.63 -32.30 5.62
CA GLY A 44 0.98 -33.29 4.60
C GLY A 44 2.45 -33.22 4.17
N VAL A 45 3.00 -32.02 4.00
CA VAL A 45 4.43 -31.82 3.72
C VAL A 45 5.27 -32.20 4.94
N TYR A 46 4.84 -31.81 6.14
CA TYR A 46 5.55 -32.11 7.39
C TYR A 46 5.66 -33.62 7.68
N GLU A 47 4.66 -34.42 7.29
CA GLU A 47 4.68 -35.89 7.38
C GLU A 47 5.82 -36.54 6.58
N LEU A 48 6.41 -35.83 5.60
CA LEU A 48 7.58 -36.28 4.86
C LEU A 48 8.89 -36.20 5.67
N GLY A 49 8.83 -35.70 6.91
CA GLY A 49 9.99 -35.61 7.80
C GLY A 49 10.89 -34.40 7.55
N VAL A 50 10.38 -33.35 6.89
CA VAL A 50 11.12 -32.13 6.58
C VAL A 50 10.74 -30.96 7.48
N HIS A 51 11.66 -30.01 7.67
CA HIS A 51 11.32 -28.68 8.16
C HIS A 51 10.50 -27.94 7.09
N VAL A 52 9.58 -27.07 7.49
CA VAL A 52 8.71 -26.38 6.54
C VAL A 52 8.77 -24.87 6.71
N VAL A 53 9.06 -24.16 5.63
CA VAL A 53 8.86 -22.71 5.51
C VAL A 53 7.57 -22.49 4.73
N HIS A 54 6.61 -21.80 5.34
CA HIS A 54 5.36 -21.40 4.72
C HIS A 54 5.39 -19.92 4.37
N SER A 55 4.77 -19.57 3.24
CA SER A 55 4.32 -18.20 2.98
C SER A 55 3.02 -18.17 2.20
N ASP A 56 2.16 -17.19 2.48
CA ASP A 56 0.94 -16.94 1.71
C ASP A 56 1.25 -16.47 0.28
N ALA A 57 0.27 -16.51 -0.63
CA ALA A 57 0.48 -16.15 -2.04
C ALA A 57 0.76 -14.65 -2.27
N ASP A 58 0.43 -13.80 -1.29
CA ASP A 58 0.63 -12.36 -1.32
C ASP A 58 1.84 -11.93 -0.47
N VAL A 59 2.93 -12.68 -0.58
CA VAL A 59 4.27 -12.30 -0.10
C VAL A 59 5.24 -12.08 -1.26
N VAL A 60 6.35 -11.39 -0.99
CA VAL A 60 7.51 -11.35 -1.89
C VAL A 60 8.76 -11.64 -1.09
N TRP A 61 9.52 -12.66 -1.51
CA TRP A 61 10.86 -12.95 -0.99
C TRP A 61 11.91 -12.06 -1.69
N PHE A 62 12.69 -11.32 -0.90
CA PHE A 62 13.75 -10.42 -1.35
C PHE A 62 15.14 -11.07 -1.27
N ALA A 63 15.29 -12.07 -0.41
CA ALA A 63 16.52 -12.86 -0.24
C ALA A 63 16.18 -14.29 0.15
N ASP A 64 17.14 -15.21 -0.04
CA ASP A 64 17.03 -16.59 0.42
C ASP A 64 16.97 -16.65 1.96
N PRO A 65 15.87 -17.15 2.55
CA PRO A 65 15.72 -17.21 4.00
C PRO A 65 16.30 -18.48 4.63
N LEU A 66 16.72 -19.47 3.84
CA LEU A 66 17.16 -20.76 4.37
C LEU A 66 18.35 -20.62 5.32
N PRO A 67 19.40 -19.81 5.02
CA PRO A 67 20.50 -19.61 5.96
C PRO A 67 20.04 -19.06 7.31
N TYR A 68 19.03 -18.17 7.31
CA TYR A 68 18.46 -17.64 8.54
C TYR A 68 17.79 -18.75 9.35
N PHE A 69 16.94 -19.58 8.73
CA PHE A 69 16.23 -20.65 9.45
C PHE A 69 17.13 -21.79 9.91
N HIS A 70 18.12 -22.17 9.10
CA HIS A 70 19.11 -23.20 9.47
C HIS A 70 19.86 -22.82 10.74
N ALA A 71 20.23 -21.54 10.89
CA ALA A 71 20.89 -21.03 12.10
C ALA A 71 20.00 -21.04 13.36
N ARG A 72 18.75 -21.54 13.30
CA ARG A 72 17.86 -21.67 14.46
C ARG A 72 17.53 -23.13 14.79
N LEU A 73 18.05 -24.10 14.04
CA LEU A 73 17.76 -25.51 14.26
C LEU A 73 18.24 -26.01 15.64
N ASP A 74 19.37 -25.50 16.11
CA ASP A 74 19.94 -25.83 17.43
C ASP A 74 19.26 -25.07 18.59
N GLY A 75 18.38 -24.12 18.29
CA GLY A 75 17.66 -23.32 19.27
C GLY A 75 16.46 -24.05 19.89
N PRO A 76 15.85 -23.47 20.93
CA PRO A 76 14.66 -24.07 21.56
C PRO A 76 13.40 -23.92 20.71
N ALA A 77 13.34 -22.95 19.79
CA ALA A 77 12.15 -22.64 19.00
C ALA A 77 11.74 -23.79 18.07
N HIS A 78 10.49 -24.23 18.21
CA HIS A 78 9.89 -25.22 17.31
C HIS A 78 9.19 -24.52 16.14
N ILE A 79 8.56 -23.38 16.42
CA ILE A 79 7.83 -22.59 15.44
C ILE A 79 8.35 -21.15 15.52
N ILE A 80 8.72 -20.58 14.38
CA ILE A 80 9.13 -19.19 14.25
C ILE A 80 8.16 -18.51 13.28
N ILE A 81 7.36 -17.57 13.76
CA ILE A 81 6.19 -17.06 13.03
C ILE A 81 6.19 -15.53 12.92
N ALA A 82 5.65 -15.00 11.82
CA ALA A 82 5.48 -13.57 11.65
C ALA A 82 4.49 -12.99 12.67
N THR A 83 4.59 -11.69 12.88
CA THR A 83 3.67 -10.93 13.74
C THR A 83 2.96 -9.85 12.95
N ASP A 84 1.82 -9.41 13.47
CA ASP A 84 1.15 -8.19 13.00
C ASP A 84 1.74 -6.93 13.68
N ALA A 85 2.86 -7.05 14.39
CA ALA A 85 3.56 -5.90 14.94
C ALA A 85 4.14 -5.04 13.81
N VAL A 86 4.10 -3.73 14.00
CA VAL A 86 4.69 -2.73 13.08
C VAL A 86 6.01 -2.16 13.62
N ILE A 87 6.54 -2.79 14.67
CA ILE A 87 7.79 -2.44 15.35
C ILE A 87 8.62 -3.70 15.58
N THR A 88 9.89 -3.51 15.88
CA THR A 88 10.80 -4.54 16.39
C THR A 88 11.56 -3.96 17.58
N MET A 89 11.90 -4.81 18.55
CA MET A 89 12.79 -4.45 19.65
C MET A 89 14.24 -4.90 19.40
N ASN A 90 14.52 -5.50 18.24
CA ASN A 90 15.88 -5.79 17.83
C ASN A 90 16.64 -4.48 17.59
N GLY A 91 17.80 -4.35 18.22
CA GLY A 91 18.71 -3.21 18.00
C GLY A 91 19.34 -3.26 16.60
N LYS A 92 19.96 -2.16 16.18
CA LYS A 92 20.68 -2.09 14.90
C LYS A 92 21.73 -3.21 14.80
N GLY A 93 21.65 -4.01 13.73
CA GLY A 93 22.54 -5.15 13.48
C GLY A 93 22.18 -6.45 14.21
N ASP A 94 21.15 -6.45 15.06
CA ASP A 94 20.65 -7.68 15.71
C ASP A 94 19.74 -8.45 14.74
N THR A 95 20.36 -9.39 14.02
CA THR A 95 19.69 -10.29 13.06
C THR A 95 19.19 -11.57 13.72
N GLY A 96 19.03 -11.59 15.05
CA GLY A 96 18.44 -12.70 15.82
C GLY A 96 16.94 -12.89 15.60
N LEU A 97 16.33 -13.77 16.41
CA LEU A 97 14.86 -13.84 16.58
C LEU A 97 14.32 -12.52 17.16
N GLU A 98 13.02 -12.28 17.17
CA GLU A 98 12.49 -11.02 17.72
C GLU A 98 12.65 -10.94 19.25
N VAL A 99 13.31 -9.88 19.73
CA VAL A 99 13.52 -9.61 21.17
C VAL A 99 12.20 -9.52 21.91
N SER A 100 11.18 -8.91 21.31
CA SER A 100 9.85 -8.76 21.91
C SER A 100 8.95 -10.00 21.80
N THR A 101 9.52 -11.19 21.55
CA THR A 101 8.74 -12.43 21.55
C THR A 101 7.99 -12.60 22.87
N ASN A 102 6.66 -12.69 22.82
CA ASN A 102 5.78 -12.84 23.99
C ASN A 102 4.39 -13.37 23.56
N PRO A 103 3.59 -13.92 24.48
CA PRO A 103 2.29 -14.51 24.16
C PRO A 103 1.12 -13.51 24.02
N HIS A 104 1.37 -12.20 24.11
CA HIS A 104 0.35 -11.14 23.96
C HIS A 104 0.39 -10.46 22.58
N THR A 105 1.49 -10.57 21.86
CA THR A 105 1.62 -10.01 20.51
C THR A 105 0.76 -10.77 19.51
N ASN A 106 0.10 -10.03 18.61
CA ASN A 106 -0.70 -10.60 17.53
C ASN A 106 0.19 -11.33 16.51
N ILE A 107 -0.19 -12.57 16.23
CA ILE A 107 0.50 -13.48 15.33
C ILE A 107 -0.11 -13.38 13.94
N ASN A 108 0.75 -13.46 12.91
CA ASN A 108 0.34 -13.53 11.51
C ASN A 108 0.77 -14.89 10.92
N THR A 109 -0.18 -15.73 10.46
CA THR A 109 0.16 -17.05 9.87
C THR A 109 0.50 -17.01 8.39
N GLY A 110 0.77 -15.82 7.84
CA GLY A 110 1.13 -15.64 6.44
C GLY A 110 2.58 -15.92 6.12
N VAL A 111 3.48 -15.93 7.11
CA VAL A 111 4.86 -16.43 6.97
C VAL A 111 5.28 -17.10 8.26
N TYR A 112 5.77 -18.34 8.19
CA TYR A 112 6.33 -19.02 9.34
C TYR A 112 7.28 -20.15 8.94
N PHE A 113 8.12 -20.53 9.88
CA PHE A 113 8.95 -21.73 9.85
C PHE A 113 8.50 -22.69 10.95
N MET A 114 8.32 -23.95 10.58
CA MET A 114 8.09 -25.06 11.50
C MET A 114 9.27 -26.03 11.40
N ARG A 115 10.03 -26.14 12.49
CA ARG A 115 11.08 -27.15 12.63
C ARG A 115 10.42 -28.53 12.60
N GLN A 116 11.08 -29.58 12.13
CA GLN A 116 10.71 -30.96 12.44
C GLN A 116 11.08 -31.27 13.90
N TRP A 117 10.12 -31.75 14.70
CA TRP A 117 10.35 -32.33 16.02
C TRP A 117 9.33 -33.44 16.33
N PRO A 118 9.59 -34.32 17.33
CA PRO A 118 8.71 -35.44 17.68
C PRO A 118 7.25 -35.06 17.96
N GLY A 119 7.00 -33.87 18.50
CA GLY A 119 5.65 -33.40 18.83
C GLY A 119 4.92 -32.65 17.71
N GLY A 120 5.54 -32.42 16.55
CA GLY A 120 4.98 -31.51 15.55
C GLY A 120 3.72 -32.02 14.87
N LEU A 121 3.60 -33.33 14.63
CA LEU A 121 2.37 -33.92 14.10
C LEU A 121 1.21 -33.82 15.09
N ALA A 122 1.49 -33.94 16.39
CA ALA A 122 0.50 -33.73 17.44
C ALA A 122 0.04 -32.26 17.49
N PHE A 123 0.97 -31.31 17.31
CA PHE A 123 0.65 -29.90 17.21
C PHE A 123 -0.29 -29.60 16.03
N PHE A 124 0.00 -30.12 14.83
CA PHE A 124 -0.88 -29.96 13.67
C PHE A 124 -2.26 -30.59 13.89
N ALA A 125 -2.31 -31.77 14.51
CA ALA A 125 -3.56 -32.43 14.83
C ALA A 125 -4.41 -31.55 15.76
N GLU A 126 -3.83 -30.97 16.80
CA GLU A 126 -4.55 -30.07 17.69
C GLU A 126 -4.98 -28.77 16.99
N TRP A 127 -4.09 -28.16 16.19
CA TRP A 127 -4.44 -26.95 15.44
C TRP A 127 -5.67 -27.19 14.54
N LEU A 128 -5.71 -28.31 13.83
CA LEU A 128 -6.85 -28.68 12.97
C LEU A 128 -8.14 -28.97 13.74
N ARG A 129 -8.10 -29.31 15.04
CA ARG A 129 -9.31 -29.46 15.86
C ARG A 129 -10.05 -28.14 16.07
N TRP A 130 -9.37 -26.99 15.91
CA TRP A 130 -10.00 -25.68 16.03
C TRP A 130 -10.84 -25.32 14.79
N GLN A 131 -10.59 -25.94 13.62
CA GLN A 131 -11.35 -25.67 12.40
C GLN A 131 -12.86 -25.85 12.58
N ASP A 132 -13.27 -26.88 13.33
CA ASP A 132 -14.69 -27.23 13.51
C ASP A 132 -15.35 -26.47 14.68
N LYS A 133 -14.59 -25.67 15.45
CA LYS A 133 -15.08 -24.91 16.61
C LYS A 133 -15.70 -23.55 16.26
N LYS A 134 -15.88 -23.24 14.97
CA LYS A 134 -16.42 -21.95 14.47
C LYS A 134 -15.67 -20.72 14.98
N ILE A 135 -14.36 -20.84 15.19
CA ILE A 135 -13.50 -19.79 15.74
C ILE A 135 -12.94 -18.81 14.70
N GLY A 136 -13.32 -18.95 13.43
CA GLY A 136 -12.78 -18.16 12.34
C GLY A 136 -11.76 -18.94 11.53
N HIS A 137 -10.59 -18.33 11.27
CA HIS A 137 -9.58 -18.83 10.35
C HIS A 137 -8.41 -19.51 11.06
N ASP A 138 -7.45 -20.04 10.29
CA ASP A 138 -6.31 -20.80 10.82
C ASP A 138 -5.49 -20.00 11.85
N GLN A 139 -5.27 -18.70 11.61
CA GLN A 139 -4.57 -17.81 12.55
C GLN A 139 -5.30 -17.64 13.87
N ASP A 140 -6.64 -17.56 13.90
CA ASP A 140 -7.38 -17.56 15.16
C ASP A 140 -7.17 -18.87 15.91
N GLY A 141 -7.23 -20.00 15.20
CA GLY A 141 -6.98 -21.33 15.77
C GLY A 141 -5.56 -21.48 16.31
N PHE A 142 -4.58 -20.89 15.63
CA PHE A 142 -3.20 -20.86 16.09
C PHE A 142 -3.06 -20.01 17.36
N ASN A 143 -3.66 -18.82 17.39
CA ASN A 143 -3.65 -17.95 18.57
C ASN A 143 -4.29 -18.66 19.78
N TYR A 144 -5.44 -19.31 19.60
CA TYR A 144 -6.06 -20.13 20.66
C TYR A 144 -5.12 -21.23 21.16
N LEU A 145 -4.48 -21.95 20.25
CA LEU A 145 -3.58 -23.06 20.58
C LEU A 145 -2.35 -22.62 21.37
N VAL A 146 -1.71 -21.51 20.95
CA VAL A 146 -0.41 -21.11 21.49
C VAL A 146 -0.52 -20.09 22.62
N ARG A 147 -1.54 -19.24 22.63
CA ARG A 147 -1.73 -18.17 23.65
C ARG A 147 -2.76 -18.57 24.71
N GLY A 148 -3.75 -19.40 24.33
CA GLY A 148 -4.85 -19.82 25.20
C GLY A 148 -5.57 -18.62 25.82
N ARG A 149 -5.66 -18.58 27.16
CA ARG A 149 -6.29 -17.48 27.90
C ARG A 149 -5.78 -16.08 27.51
N LEU A 150 -4.55 -15.95 27.01
CA LEU A 150 -3.95 -14.66 26.65
C LEU A 150 -4.38 -14.12 25.28
N PHE A 151 -5.22 -14.86 24.53
CA PHE A 151 -5.78 -14.37 23.27
C PHE A 151 -7.03 -13.49 23.50
N HIS A 152 -8.09 -14.06 24.08
CA HIS A 152 -9.38 -13.37 24.29
C HIS A 152 -9.85 -13.37 25.75
N GLY A 153 -9.06 -13.89 26.69
CA GLY A 153 -9.33 -13.80 28.13
C GLY A 153 -10.19 -14.94 28.70
N GLU A 154 -10.42 -16.01 27.94
CA GLU A 154 -11.21 -17.17 28.38
C GLU A 154 -10.55 -17.87 29.57
N GLN A 155 -11.26 -17.89 30.70
CA GLN A 155 -10.71 -18.31 32.00
C GLN A 155 -10.47 -19.83 32.10
N ASP A 156 -11.18 -20.61 31.29
CA ASP A 156 -11.14 -22.08 31.24
C ASP A 156 -10.01 -22.61 30.36
N MET A 157 -9.31 -21.75 29.61
CA MET A 157 -8.19 -22.16 28.79
C MET A 157 -6.86 -22.13 29.56
N PRO A 158 -5.93 -23.05 29.25
CA PRO A 158 -4.55 -22.93 29.72
C PRO A 158 -3.94 -21.62 29.20
N SER A 159 -2.89 -21.15 29.87
CA SER A 159 -2.14 -19.97 29.45
C SER A 159 -0.78 -20.38 28.90
N ALA A 160 -0.30 -19.64 27.91
CA ALA A 160 1.11 -19.68 27.54
C ALA A 160 1.99 -19.29 28.73
N THR A 161 3.22 -19.79 28.76
CA THR A 161 4.20 -19.44 29.80
C THR A 161 5.47 -18.86 29.19
N GLN A 162 6.09 -17.94 29.93
CA GLN A 162 7.36 -17.34 29.57
C GLN A 162 8.12 -16.94 30.85
N ALA A 163 9.19 -17.68 31.15
CA ALA A 163 10.07 -17.39 32.28
C ALA A 163 11.23 -16.46 31.84
N ALA A 164 11.98 -15.92 32.81
CA ALA A 164 13.13 -15.04 32.55
C ALA A 164 14.16 -15.64 31.57
N LYS A 165 14.48 -16.93 31.71
CA LYS A 165 15.38 -17.66 30.80
C LYS A 165 14.85 -17.71 29.36
N ASP A 166 13.53 -17.72 29.18
CA ASP A 166 12.88 -17.81 27.87
C ASP A 166 12.94 -16.46 27.15
N HIS A 167 12.96 -15.33 27.88
CA HIS A 167 13.22 -14.00 27.29
C HIS A 167 14.61 -13.92 26.67
N ALA A 168 15.64 -14.42 27.35
CA ALA A 168 17.00 -14.46 26.81
C ALA A 168 17.09 -15.34 25.55
N GLN A 169 16.28 -16.40 25.49
CA GLN A 169 16.16 -17.30 24.33
C GLN A 169 15.16 -16.83 23.26
N ARG A 170 14.46 -15.71 23.49
CA ARG A 170 13.43 -15.13 22.60
C ARG A 170 12.33 -16.14 22.26
N VAL A 171 11.82 -16.86 23.26
CA VAL A 171 10.72 -17.83 23.11
C VAL A 171 9.66 -17.67 24.19
N TYR A 172 8.47 -18.20 23.92
CA TYR A 172 7.47 -18.55 24.94
C TYR A 172 6.93 -19.96 24.65
N TRP A 173 6.32 -20.59 25.65
CA TRP A 173 5.81 -21.97 25.55
C TRP A 173 4.28 -21.96 25.35
N ALA A 174 3.82 -22.69 24.34
CA ALA A 174 2.42 -22.73 23.92
C ALA A 174 1.48 -23.23 25.02
N ALA A 175 0.30 -22.61 25.14
CA ALA A 175 -0.73 -22.96 26.11
C ALA A 175 -1.16 -24.44 26.04
N TYR A 176 -1.24 -25.01 24.84
CA TYR A 176 -1.66 -26.40 24.62
C TYR A 176 -0.80 -27.46 25.33
N SER A 177 0.52 -27.35 25.24
CA SER A 177 1.43 -28.44 25.66
C SER A 177 2.47 -28.00 26.69
N ASN A 178 2.62 -26.68 26.90
CA ASN A 178 3.72 -26.04 27.64
C ASN A 178 5.13 -26.52 27.23
N THR A 179 5.26 -27.20 26.08
CA THR A 179 6.48 -27.85 25.57
C THR A 179 6.73 -27.52 24.10
N THR A 180 5.80 -26.85 23.44
CA THR A 180 6.03 -26.27 22.10
C THR A 180 6.48 -24.83 22.26
N ALA A 181 7.78 -24.58 22.05
CA ALA A 181 8.34 -23.23 22.05
C ALA A 181 8.04 -22.47 20.75
N ILE A 182 7.54 -21.25 20.88
CA ILE A 182 7.21 -20.33 19.82
C ILE A 182 8.16 -19.12 19.88
N SER A 183 8.62 -18.67 18.71
CA SER A 183 9.35 -17.41 18.55
C SER A 183 8.77 -16.57 17.42
N PHE A 184 9.14 -15.30 17.37
CA PHE A 184 8.72 -14.38 16.32
C PHE A 184 9.83 -14.05 15.34
N LEU A 185 9.43 -13.89 14.07
CA LEU A 185 10.24 -13.27 13.03
C LEU A 185 10.28 -11.76 13.28
N PRO A 186 11.47 -11.11 13.30
CA PRO A 186 11.55 -9.67 13.46
C PRO A 186 10.88 -8.93 12.30
N ALA A 187 10.00 -7.98 12.62
CA ALA A 187 9.26 -7.19 11.63
C ALA A 187 10.18 -6.28 10.77
N SER A 188 11.46 -6.14 11.15
CA SER A 188 12.48 -5.48 10.36
C SER A 188 13.10 -6.35 9.27
N MET A 189 12.99 -7.68 9.34
CA MET A 189 13.57 -8.62 8.35
C MET A 189 12.51 -9.42 7.59
N PHE A 190 11.39 -9.71 8.27
CA PHE A 190 10.21 -10.37 7.74
C PHE A 190 9.05 -9.39 7.86
N GLY A 191 9.08 -8.38 6.99
CA GLY A 191 8.25 -7.19 7.12
C GLY A 191 6.82 -7.39 6.65
N ASN A 192 5.97 -6.46 7.05
CA ASN A 192 4.71 -6.15 6.38
C ASN A 192 4.84 -4.86 5.55
N THR A 193 3.80 -4.50 4.78
CA THR A 193 3.83 -3.29 3.94
C THR A 193 4.21 -2.04 4.75
N TYR A 194 3.70 -1.91 5.98
CA TYR A 194 3.98 -0.75 6.82
C TYR A 194 5.47 -0.65 7.17
N THR A 195 6.05 -1.73 7.67
CA THR A 195 7.47 -1.79 8.07
C THR A 195 8.44 -1.63 6.89
N TYR A 196 8.00 -2.01 5.69
CA TYR A 196 8.76 -1.88 4.44
C TYR A 196 8.65 -0.47 3.83
N ILE A 197 7.43 0.05 3.62
CA ILE A 197 7.20 1.32 2.91
C ILE A 197 7.30 2.53 3.85
N ASN A 198 6.59 2.51 4.98
CA ASN A 198 6.44 3.68 5.84
C ASN A 198 7.64 3.80 6.80
N ALA A 199 7.84 2.78 7.63
CA ALA A 199 8.84 2.83 8.68
C ALA A 199 10.26 2.61 8.13
N ARG A 200 10.41 1.82 7.05
CA ARG A 200 11.68 1.38 6.46
C ARG A 200 12.62 0.78 7.50
N LEU A 201 12.08 -0.13 8.33
CA LEU A 201 12.81 -0.68 9.49
C LEU A 201 14.10 -1.39 9.09
N TRP A 202 14.05 -2.20 8.03
CA TRP A 202 15.20 -2.95 7.52
C TRP A 202 16.40 -2.04 7.21
N GLU A 203 16.13 -0.88 6.61
CA GLU A 203 17.17 0.07 6.25
C GLU A 203 17.68 0.85 7.45
N LYS A 204 16.77 1.35 8.31
CA LYS A 204 17.13 2.11 9.51
C LYS A 204 17.95 1.30 10.50
N LEU A 205 17.63 0.01 10.64
CA LEU A 205 18.32 -0.92 11.53
C LEU A 205 19.46 -1.67 10.84
N ALA A 206 19.72 -1.43 9.56
CA ALA A 206 20.71 -2.15 8.76
C ALA A 206 20.56 -3.68 8.86
N HIS A 207 19.31 -4.15 8.82
CA HIS A 207 18.97 -5.57 8.84
C HIS A 207 18.75 -6.10 7.41
N PRO A 208 19.01 -7.39 7.15
CA PRO A 208 18.65 -8.01 5.89
C PRO A 208 17.12 -8.07 5.75
N LEU A 209 16.61 -7.79 4.54
CA LEU A 209 15.20 -7.97 4.22
C LEU A 209 15.00 -9.31 3.50
N TYR A 210 14.36 -10.27 4.17
CA TYR A 210 14.08 -11.60 3.60
C TYR A 210 12.75 -11.63 2.86
N VAL A 211 11.69 -11.09 3.46
CA VAL A 211 10.34 -11.17 2.90
C VAL A 211 9.49 -9.97 3.30
N VAL A 212 8.55 -9.62 2.44
CA VAL A 212 7.45 -8.71 2.77
C VAL A 212 6.12 -9.43 2.56
N HIS A 213 5.31 -9.55 3.60
CA HIS A 213 3.91 -9.92 3.51
C HIS A 213 3.09 -8.65 3.24
N TRP A 214 2.36 -8.58 2.13
CA TRP A 214 1.69 -7.36 1.66
C TRP A 214 0.36 -7.07 2.39
N VAL A 215 0.33 -7.27 3.70
CA VAL A 215 -0.68 -6.81 4.65
C VAL A 215 -0.33 -5.41 5.16
N TRP A 216 -1.27 -4.74 5.85
CA TRP A 216 -1.11 -3.35 6.33
C TRP A 216 -0.94 -2.28 5.23
N GLY A 217 -1.15 -2.65 3.95
CA GLY A 217 -0.96 -1.78 2.77
C GLY A 217 -2.24 -1.32 2.06
N GLY A 218 -3.41 -1.56 2.67
CA GLY A 218 -4.74 -1.35 2.09
C GLY A 218 -5.58 -2.62 2.08
N SER A 219 -6.91 -2.48 2.03
CA SER A 219 -7.86 -3.58 2.22
C SER A 219 -8.20 -4.37 0.95
N THR A 220 -7.61 -4.03 -0.20
CA THR A 220 -7.95 -4.65 -1.49
C THR A 220 -6.74 -5.31 -2.14
N MET A 221 -6.97 -6.35 -2.95
CA MET A 221 -5.90 -7.01 -3.71
C MET A 221 -5.17 -6.04 -4.65
N GLU A 222 -5.89 -5.09 -5.23
CA GLU A 222 -5.33 -4.06 -6.10
C GLU A 222 -4.34 -3.16 -5.35
N SER A 223 -4.59 -2.90 -4.06
CA SER A 223 -3.67 -2.13 -3.20
C SER A 223 -2.38 -2.92 -2.95
N LYS A 224 -2.48 -4.22 -2.65
CA LYS A 224 -1.31 -5.10 -2.50
C LYS A 224 -0.46 -5.14 -3.76
N ARG A 225 -1.11 -5.37 -4.92
CA ARG A 225 -0.47 -5.35 -6.24
C ARG A 225 0.22 -4.02 -6.52
N GLN A 226 -0.42 -2.90 -6.20
CA GLN A 226 0.19 -1.58 -6.38
C GLN A 226 1.45 -1.42 -5.53
N ASN A 227 1.43 -1.81 -4.25
CA ASN A 227 2.62 -1.74 -3.39
C ASN A 227 3.76 -2.63 -3.91
N MET A 228 3.43 -3.82 -4.43
CA MET A 228 4.42 -4.70 -5.09
C MET A 228 5.00 -4.05 -6.36
N ARG A 229 4.19 -3.33 -7.15
CA ARG A 229 4.64 -2.58 -8.34
C ARG A 229 5.52 -1.40 -7.95
N ASP A 230 5.14 -0.64 -6.92
CA ASP A 230 5.94 0.46 -6.37
C ASP A 230 7.35 -0.03 -6.00
N ALA A 231 7.45 -1.24 -5.43
CA ALA A 231 8.70 -1.92 -5.11
C ALA A 231 9.40 -2.61 -6.31
N MET A 232 8.82 -2.55 -7.52
CA MET A 232 9.26 -3.23 -8.74
C MET A 232 9.38 -4.76 -8.58
N LYS A 233 8.52 -5.36 -7.75
CA LYS A 233 8.50 -6.80 -7.47
C LYS A 233 7.29 -7.53 -8.04
N PHE A 234 6.28 -6.82 -8.54
CA PHE A 234 5.16 -7.46 -9.24
C PHE A 234 5.58 -7.87 -10.66
N HIS A 235 5.11 -9.04 -11.10
CA HIS A 235 5.29 -9.50 -12.47
C HIS A 235 4.06 -9.13 -13.31
N ASP A 236 4.20 -8.11 -14.15
CA ASP A 236 3.22 -7.78 -15.18
C ASP A 236 3.65 -8.32 -16.55
N GLU A 237 2.66 -8.57 -17.41
CA GLU A 237 2.86 -8.95 -18.81
C GLU A 237 3.65 -7.86 -19.58
N PRO A 238 4.41 -8.22 -20.64
CA PRO A 238 5.23 -7.28 -21.38
C PRO A 238 4.49 -6.02 -21.87
N GLY A 239 3.23 -6.18 -22.31
CA GLY A 239 2.39 -5.07 -22.79
C GLY A 239 2.19 -3.96 -21.75
N TYR A 240 2.24 -4.28 -20.45
CA TYR A 240 2.16 -3.31 -19.36
C TYR A 240 3.23 -2.21 -19.47
N TYR A 241 4.43 -2.58 -19.92
CA TYR A 241 5.63 -1.75 -20.01
C TYR A 241 5.82 -1.08 -21.37
N THR A 242 5.29 -1.67 -22.45
CA THR A 242 5.59 -1.26 -23.83
C THR A 242 4.46 -0.50 -24.52
N GLU A 243 3.20 -0.85 -24.24
CA GLU A 243 2.02 -0.33 -24.94
C GLU A 243 1.57 1.09 -24.56
N PRO A 244 1.72 1.57 -23.31
CA PRO A 244 1.12 2.84 -22.91
C PRO A 244 1.76 4.08 -23.56
N HIS A 245 0.91 5.07 -23.85
CA HIS A 245 1.31 6.47 -23.96
C HIS A 245 1.07 7.16 -22.62
N LEU A 246 2.05 7.91 -22.15
CA LEU A 246 2.20 8.30 -20.76
C LEU A 246 2.10 9.81 -20.59
N ILE A 247 1.41 10.22 -19.52
CA ILE A 247 1.48 11.54 -18.90
C ILE A 247 2.27 11.41 -17.61
N THR A 248 3.28 12.26 -17.44
CA THR A 248 3.99 12.44 -16.16
C THR A 248 3.90 13.91 -15.76
N PHE A 249 4.12 14.22 -14.48
CA PHE A 249 4.04 15.60 -14.01
C PHE A 249 4.82 15.79 -12.72
N ASP A 250 5.22 17.05 -12.47
CA ASP A 250 5.84 17.43 -11.21
C ASP A 250 4.78 17.77 -10.16
N LEU A 251 5.16 17.55 -8.90
CA LEU A 251 4.38 17.95 -7.73
C LEU A 251 5.13 19.02 -6.93
N HIS A 252 4.45 20.14 -6.70
CA HIS A 252 4.80 21.04 -5.61
C HIS A 252 4.32 20.45 -4.28
N GLN A 253 5.19 20.39 -3.28
CA GLN A 253 4.87 19.92 -1.94
C GLN A 253 4.75 21.10 -0.99
N LEU A 254 3.85 21.02 -0.01
CA LEU A 254 3.81 22.01 1.06
C LEU A 254 5.04 21.84 1.95
N PRO A 255 5.67 22.95 2.41
CA PRO A 255 6.78 22.87 3.34
C PRO A 255 6.29 22.23 4.65
N MET A 256 7.06 21.25 5.13
CA MET A 256 6.76 20.59 6.40
C MET A 256 6.95 21.57 7.57
N PRO A 257 6.05 21.59 8.57
CA PRO A 257 6.22 22.39 9.77
C PRO A 257 7.54 22.10 10.47
N GLN A 258 8.14 23.13 11.08
CA GLN A 258 9.34 22.96 11.88
C GLN A 258 9.04 22.03 13.07
N GLY A 259 9.94 21.08 13.33
CA GLY A 259 9.80 20.16 14.46
C GLY A 259 8.78 19.03 14.25
N PHE A 260 8.19 18.87 13.05
CA PHE A 260 7.11 17.91 12.81
C PHE A 260 7.44 16.46 13.22
N ASN A 261 8.70 16.03 13.08
CA ASN A 261 9.12 14.68 13.49
C ASN A 261 9.23 14.51 15.02
N GLN A 262 9.35 15.61 15.77
CA GLN A 262 9.43 15.66 17.23
C GLN A 262 8.06 15.84 17.88
N TRP A 263 7.01 16.12 17.10
CA TRP A 263 5.65 16.26 17.62
C TRP A 263 5.14 14.94 18.19
N GLY A 264 4.46 15.03 19.33
CA GLY A 264 3.98 13.90 20.10
C GLY A 264 2.46 13.75 20.04
N LEU A 265 1.92 13.04 21.03
CA LEU A 265 0.48 12.75 21.11
C LEU A 265 -0.36 14.04 21.21
N GLU A 266 0.16 15.07 21.88
CA GLU A 266 -0.53 16.34 22.10
C GLU A 266 -0.79 17.11 20.81
N GLN A 267 0.06 16.96 19.79
CA GLN A 267 -0.07 17.63 18.50
C GLN A 267 -0.70 16.74 17.42
N THR A 268 -1.35 15.64 17.80
CA THR A 268 -1.86 14.65 16.83
C THR A 268 -2.79 15.32 15.82
N GLU A 269 -3.81 16.07 16.24
CA GLU A 269 -4.74 16.73 15.32
C GLU A 269 -4.06 17.77 14.41
N GLU A 270 -3.09 18.53 14.88
CA GLU A 270 -2.28 19.45 14.06
C GLU A 270 -1.55 18.69 12.95
N MET A 271 -0.95 17.55 13.29
CA MET A 271 -0.29 16.69 12.30
C MET A 271 -1.29 16.14 11.28
N LEU A 272 -2.48 15.74 11.72
CA LEU A 272 -3.55 15.24 10.85
C LEU A 272 -4.03 16.31 9.86
N ARG A 273 -4.23 17.53 10.34
CA ARG A 273 -4.64 18.66 9.49
C ARG A 273 -3.58 19.01 8.47
N PHE A 274 -2.31 19.07 8.88
CA PHE A 274 -1.22 19.29 7.94
C PHE A 274 -1.14 18.17 6.89
N HIS A 275 -1.24 16.90 7.31
CA HIS A 275 -1.23 15.79 6.37
C HIS A 275 -2.37 15.86 5.36
N ALA A 276 -3.60 16.12 5.81
CA ALA A 276 -4.74 16.24 4.92
C ALA A 276 -4.61 17.46 3.97
N ALA A 277 -4.08 18.58 4.44
CA ALA A 277 -3.79 19.75 3.61
C ALA A 277 -2.74 19.42 2.53
N ALA A 278 -1.63 18.80 2.92
CA ALA A 278 -0.56 18.40 2.02
C ALA A 278 -1.00 17.31 1.03
N ALA A 279 -1.85 16.37 1.46
CA ALA A 279 -2.48 15.37 0.60
C ALA A 279 -3.39 16.02 -0.44
N ASN A 280 -4.30 16.91 -0.01
CA ASN A 280 -5.20 17.63 -0.93
C ASN A 280 -4.41 18.48 -1.92
N HIS A 281 -3.37 19.20 -1.48
CA HIS A 281 -2.52 20.01 -2.36
C HIS A 281 -1.89 19.19 -3.49
N GLN A 282 -1.43 17.96 -3.20
CA GLN A 282 -0.87 17.07 -4.21
C GLN A 282 -1.95 16.45 -5.13
N LEU A 283 -3.11 16.07 -4.56
CA LEU A 283 -4.24 15.53 -5.33
C LEU A 283 -4.84 16.59 -6.27
N GLN A 284 -4.86 17.86 -5.86
CA GLN A 284 -5.31 19.00 -6.66
C GLN A 284 -4.41 19.30 -7.85
N GLN A 285 -3.11 19.06 -7.75
CA GLN A 285 -2.21 19.12 -8.91
C GLN A 285 -2.43 17.91 -9.82
N SER A 286 -2.67 16.74 -9.23
CA SER A 286 -2.95 15.51 -9.97
C SER A 286 -4.26 15.57 -10.75
N TYR A 287 -5.27 16.31 -10.26
CA TYR A 287 -6.53 16.57 -10.97
C TYR A 287 -6.30 17.03 -12.40
N PHE A 288 -5.41 18.01 -12.61
CA PHE A 288 -5.09 18.52 -13.94
C PHE A 288 -4.36 17.49 -14.79
N ALA A 289 -3.46 16.68 -14.20
CA ALA A 289 -2.80 15.60 -14.92
C ALA A 289 -3.78 14.52 -15.40
N PHE A 290 -4.77 14.15 -14.58
CA PHE A 290 -5.85 13.25 -14.99
C PHE A 290 -6.74 13.85 -16.09
N ALA A 291 -7.02 15.16 -16.03
CA ALA A 291 -7.77 15.85 -17.07
C ALA A 291 -7.00 15.86 -18.40
N ILE A 292 -5.71 16.22 -18.38
CA ILE A 292 -4.82 16.16 -19.56
C ILE A 292 -4.75 14.74 -20.13
N ALA A 293 -4.60 13.73 -19.27
CA ALA A 293 -4.58 12.34 -19.68
C ALA A 293 -5.90 11.89 -20.31
N LEU A 294 -7.04 12.35 -19.79
CA LEU A 294 -8.35 12.10 -20.38
C LEU A 294 -8.45 12.76 -21.76
N ILE A 295 -8.04 14.03 -21.89
CA ILE A 295 -8.05 14.76 -23.16
C ILE A 295 -7.20 14.03 -24.22
N GLY A 296 -6.02 13.54 -23.83
CA GLY A 296 -5.09 12.85 -24.71
C GLY A 296 -5.31 11.33 -24.88
N ASN A 297 -6.28 10.75 -24.17
CA ASN A 297 -6.45 9.29 -24.03
C ASN A 297 -5.14 8.56 -23.65
N ARG A 298 -4.48 9.07 -22.61
CA ARG A 298 -3.17 8.58 -22.12
C ARG A 298 -3.28 8.01 -20.71
N THR A 299 -2.27 7.23 -20.34
CA THR A 299 -2.09 6.68 -18.99
C THR A 299 -1.27 7.64 -18.14
N VAL A 300 -1.65 7.84 -16.88
CA VAL A 300 -0.90 8.69 -15.95
C VAL A 300 0.13 7.85 -15.20
N VAL A 301 1.40 8.26 -15.21
CA VAL A 301 2.39 7.76 -14.25
C VAL A 301 2.23 8.59 -12.98
N MET A 302 1.85 7.94 -11.88
CA MET A 302 1.64 8.63 -10.62
C MET A 302 2.97 9.20 -10.11
N PRO A 303 3.00 10.39 -9.50
CA PRO A 303 4.20 10.95 -8.91
C PRO A 303 4.50 10.29 -7.55
N ARG A 304 5.70 10.56 -7.01
CA ARG A 304 6.05 10.21 -5.63
C ARG A 304 5.32 11.11 -4.64
N PHE A 305 4.07 10.78 -4.33
CA PHE A 305 3.32 11.47 -3.28
C PHE A 305 4.02 11.35 -1.93
N GLN A 306 4.01 12.43 -1.16
CA GLN A 306 4.54 12.47 0.19
C GLN A 306 3.43 12.41 1.24
N CYS A 307 3.62 11.55 2.23
CA CYS A 307 2.73 11.34 3.36
C CYS A 307 3.39 11.83 4.64
N TYR A 308 2.58 12.46 5.47
CA TYR A 308 2.94 12.99 6.78
C TYR A 308 2.22 12.27 7.91
N CYS A 309 1.29 11.37 7.57
CA CYS A 309 0.68 10.44 8.49
C CYS A 309 0.50 9.09 7.81
N SER A 310 0.65 8.05 8.63
CA SER A 310 0.24 6.71 8.27
C SER A 310 -1.28 6.62 8.22
N LYS A 311 -1.82 5.93 7.21
CA LYS A 311 -3.23 5.59 7.17
C LYS A 311 -3.44 4.22 7.81
N ASN A 312 -4.49 4.11 8.62
CA ASN A 312 -4.88 2.85 9.25
C ASN A 312 -6.41 2.67 9.20
N TRP A 313 -6.95 1.56 9.72
CA TRP A 313 -8.40 1.31 9.88
C TRP A 313 -8.93 1.61 11.29
N TYR A 314 -8.07 2.11 12.17
CA TYR A 314 -8.41 2.63 13.50
C TYR A 314 -7.63 3.92 13.79
N GLN A 315 -7.66 4.40 15.04
CA GLN A 315 -7.04 5.65 15.44
C GLN A 315 -5.55 5.71 15.10
N THR A 316 -5.12 6.86 14.60
CA THR A 316 -3.69 7.17 14.40
C THR A 316 -3.24 8.11 15.53
N GLN A 317 -2.05 7.88 16.07
CA GLN A 317 -1.50 8.63 17.20
C GLN A 317 -0.18 9.27 16.76
N ALA A 318 -0.03 10.59 16.90
CA ALA A 318 1.14 11.31 16.40
C ALA A 318 1.51 10.91 14.95
N CYS A 319 0.48 10.70 14.12
CA CYS A 319 0.61 10.28 12.71
C CYS A 319 1.22 8.88 12.45
N ARG A 320 1.27 8.04 13.48
CA ARG A 320 1.88 6.71 13.49
C ARG A 320 0.90 5.62 13.96
N ILE A 321 1.26 4.36 13.74
CA ILE A 321 0.46 3.18 14.14
C ILE A 321 1.03 2.59 15.44
N ASN A 322 0.17 2.31 16.42
CA ASN A 322 0.52 1.56 17.65
C ASN A 322 1.74 2.10 18.40
N HIS A 323 1.82 3.41 18.60
CA HIS A 323 2.96 4.07 19.26
C HIS A 323 4.33 3.74 18.64
N GLU A 324 4.38 3.27 17.38
CA GLU A 324 5.66 3.12 16.70
C GLU A 324 6.37 4.48 16.60
N THR A 325 7.69 4.46 16.70
CA THR A 325 8.52 5.67 16.74
C THR A 325 9.53 5.73 15.61
N ALA A 326 9.56 4.70 14.76
CA ALA A 326 10.57 4.57 13.72
C ALA A 326 10.26 5.43 12.51
N THR A 327 8.98 5.64 12.14
CA THR A 327 8.61 6.42 10.95
C THR A 327 9.15 7.84 11.00
N THR A 328 9.74 8.26 9.87
CA THR A 328 10.25 9.62 9.64
C THR A 328 9.40 10.25 8.56
N PHE A 329 8.89 11.45 8.80
CA PHE A 329 8.08 12.21 7.85
C PHE A 329 8.91 13.25 7.09
N PRO A 330 8.57 13.54 5.83
CA PRO A 330 7.64 12.77 5.01
C PRO A 330 8.23 11.42 4.56
N PHE A 331 7.34 10.49 4.21
CA PHE A 331 7.69 9.27 3.49
C PHE A 331 6.88 9.16 2.19
N VAL A 332 7.36 8.36 1.24
CA VAL A 332 6.62 8.11 -0.01
C VAL A 332 5.34 7.33 0.31
N CYS A 333 4.18 7.90 -0.02
CA CYS A 333 2.90 7.27 0.23
C CYS A 333 2.75 5.95 -0.55
N ALA A 334 2.22 4.92 0.10
CA ALA A 334 1.46 3.91 -0.64
C ALA A 334 0.26 4.59 -1.31
N LEU A 335 -0.02 4.29 -2.58
CA LEU A 335 -1.07 4.97 -3.33
C LEU A 335 -2.47 4.81 -2.68
N SER A 336 -2.69 3.70 -1.97
CA SER A 336 -3.93 3.41 -1.21
C SER A 336 -4.18 4.36 -0.03
N HIS A 337 -3.16 5.12 0.39
CA HIS A 337 -3.30 6.14 1.43
C HIS A 337 -4.02 7.38 0.91
N LEU A 338 -3.90 7.69 -0.38
CA LEU A 338 -4.46 8.89 -1.00
C LEU A 338 -5.61 8.59 -1.97
N MET A 339 -5.57 7.43 -2.62
CA MET A 339 -6.50 7.09 -3.70
C MET A 339 -7.06 5.67 -3.56
N ARG A 340 -8.25 5.46 -4.10
CA ARG A 340 -8.96 4.18 -4.16
C ARG A 340 -8.40 3.35 -5.32
N VAL A 341 -7.29 2.64 -5.07
CA VAL A 341 -6.53 1.88 -6.08
C VAL A 341 -7.41 0.95 -6.92
N LYS A 342 -8.38 0.26 -6.32
CA LYS A 342 -9.35 -0.58 -7.05
C LYS A 342 -10.10 0.18 -8.15
N ARG A 343 -10.53 1.41 -7.89
CA ARG A 343 -11.20 2.27 -8.88
C ARG A 343 -10.23 2.81 -9.93
N LEU A 344 -8.98 3.08 -9.55
CA LEU A 344 -7.94 3.50 -10.50
C LEU A 344 -7.60 2.40 -11.51
N GLN A 345 -7.53 1.14 -11.07
CA GLN A 345 -7.26 0.01 -11.97
C GLN A 345 -8.38 -0.25 -12.98
N GLN A 346 -9.63 0.14 -12.68
CA GLN A 346 -10.75 0.08 -13.62
C GLN A 346 -10.67 1.14 -14.73
N GLY A 347 -9.84 2.16 -14.54
CA GLY A 347 -9.72 3.32 -15.42
C GLY A 347 -10.73 4.42 -15.09
N LEU A 348 -10.33 5.67 -15.32
CA LEU A 348 -11.22 6.83 -15.29
C LEU A 348 -11.76 7.07 -16.70
N SER A 349 -13.08 7.11 -16.84
CA SER A 349 -13.77 7.43 -18.09
C SER A 349 -15.00 8.29 -17.75
N LEU A 350 -15.43 9.10 -18.70
CA LEU A 350 -16.67 9.86 -18.57
C LEU A 350 -17.83 9.14 -19.28
N PRO A 351 -19.08 9.45 -18.89
CA PRO A 351 -20.28 9.06 -19.63
C PRO A 351 -20.24 9.41 -21.13
N GLY A 352 -21.04 8.68 -21.91
CA GLY A 352 -21.04 8.73 -23.37
C GLY A 352 -21.55 10.03 -24.00
N ASN A 353 -22.03 10.97 -23.18
CA ASN A 353 -22.55 12.27 -23.59
C ASN A 353 -21.52 13.41 -23.47
N THR A 354 -20.22 13.09 -23.39
CA THR A 354 -19.11 14.06 -23.27
C THR A 354 -18.19 14.05 -24.49
N GLU A 355 -17.42 15.11 -24.71
CA GLU A 355 -16.44 15.22 -25.81
C GLU A 355 -15.35 14.14 -25.79
N TYR A 356 -15.13 13.53 -24.63
CA TYR A 356 -14.12 12.49 -24.40
C TYR A 356 -14.74 11.11 -24.18
N SER A 357 -15.97 10.93 -24.67
CA SER A 357 -16.62 9.62 -24.75
C SER A 357 -15.69 8.58 -25.41
N GLY A 358 -15.54 7.43 -24.77
CA GLY A 358 -14.64 6.35 -25.22
C GLY A 358 -13.20 6.47 -24.73
N HIS A 359 -12.76 7.62 -24.20
CA HIS A 359 -11.44 7.73 -23.58
C HIS A 359 -11.41 7.05 -22.21
N ARG A 360 -10.25 6.46 -21.85
CA ARG A 360 -10.05 5.82 -20.55
C ARG A 360 -8.64 6.04 -20.04
N VAL A 361 -8.54 6.64 -18.86
CA VAL A 361 -7.27 6.93 -18.19
C VAL A 361 -6.94 5.83 -17.20
N PHE A 362 -5.87 5.09 -17.46
CA PHE A 362 -5.26 4.17 -16.51
C PHE A 362 -4.11 4.84 -15.76
N VAL A 363 -3.55 4.15 -14.77
CA VAL A 363 -2.39 4.60 -14.01
C VAL A 363 -1.21 3.62 -14.07
N ARG A 364 -0.01 4.15 -13.82
CA ARG A 364 1.24 3.42 -13.53
C ARG A 364 1.85 3.92 -12.23
N GLU A 365 2.58 3.06 -11.55
CA GLU A 365 3.35 3.35 -10.33
C GLU A 365 4.40 4.45 -10.56
N TYR A 366 4.81 5.13 -9.49
CA TYR A 366 5.84 6.18 -9.57
C TYR A 366 7.21 5.67 -9.99
N SER A 367 7.48 4.37 -9.79
CA SER A 367 8.72 3.70 -10.18
C SER A 367 8.66 3.14 -11.61
N PHE A 368 7.58 3.37 -12.36
CA PHE A 368 7.38 2.73 -13.66
C PHE A 368 8.51 3.06 -14.65
N LEU A 369 8.89 4.34 -14.78
CA LEU A 369 9.98 4.75 -15.68
C LEU A 369 11.38 4.37 -15.15
N ASP A 370 11.50 4.07 -13.86
CA ASP A 370 12.74 3.54 -13.26
C ASP A 370 12.86 2.02 -13.46
N ASN A 371 11.75 1.35 -13.81
CA ASN A 371 11.70 -0.09 -13.96
C ASN A 371 12.52 -0.53 -15.19
N PRO A 372 13.47 -1.48 -15.03
CA PRO A 372 14.31 -1.96 -16.13
C PRO A 372 13.52 -2.69 -17.23
N LYS A 373 12.28 -3.14 -16.94
CA LYS A 373 11.39 -3.76 -17.93
C LYS A 373 10.77 -2.75 -18.90
N VAL A 374 10.77 -1.46 -18.56
CA VAL A 374 10.34 -0.41 -19.51
C VAL A 374 11.45 -0.19 -20.53
N PRO A 375 11.21 -0.38 -21.83
CA PRO A 375 12.24 -0.20 -22.84
C PRO A 375 12.77 1.24 -22.90
N GLU A 376 14.07 1.39 -23.14
CA GLU A 376 14.72 2.71 -23.26
C GLU A 376 14.09 3.58 -24.36
N GLN A 377 13.60 2.98 -25.45
CA GLN A 377 12.88 3.71 -26.51
C GLN A 377 11.59 4.39 -26.01
N VAL A 378 10.91 3.80 -25.01
CA VAL A 378 9.74 4.43 -24.38
C VAL A 378 10.19 5.58 -23.49
N LYS A 379 11.20 5.36 -22.65
CA LYS A 379 11.71 6.38 -21.71
C LYS A 379 12.31 7.60 -22.42
N ARG A 380 13.01 7.38 -23.53
CA ARG A 380 13.67 8.43 -24.32
C ARG A 380 12.75 9.16 -25.28
N SER A 381 11.59 8.59 -25.61
CA SER A 381 10.55 9.27 -26.38
C SER A 381 9.80 10.25 -25.46
N TYR A 382 10.43 11.39 -25.19
CA TYR A 382 10.06 12.34 -24.14
C TYR A 382 9.80 13.75 -24.66
N LEU A 383 8.64 14.32 -24.32
CA LEU A 383 8.28 15.72 -24.55
C LEU A 383 7.96 16.38 -23.22
N GLU A 384 8.63 17.49 -22.93
CA GLU A 384 8.36 18.32 -21.76
C GLU A 384 7.54 19.54 -22.15
N VAL A 385 6.42 19.76 -21.47
CA VAL A 385 5.50 20.88 -21.68
C VAL A 385 5.57 21.78 -20.46
N ALA A 386 6.09 22.99 -20.65
CA ALA A 386 6.22 24.00 -19.61
C ALA A 386 5.31 25.20 -19.91
N PRO A 387 4.51 25.70 -18.96
CA PRO A 387 3.78 26.94 -19.15
C PRO A 387 4.74 28.13 -19.16
N SER A 388 4.48 29.11 -20.03
CA SER A 388 5.22 30.37 -20.06
C SER A 388 5.27 31.04 -18.67
N PRO A 389 6.41 31.64 -18.28
CA PRO A 389 6.45 32.51 -17.11
C PRO A 389 5.73 33.85 -17.36
N LEU A 390 5.59 34.26 -18.63
CA LEU A 390 4.92 35.50 -19.02
C LEU A 390 3.41 35.28 -19.21
N PRO A 391 2.58 36.31 -18.99
CA PRO A 391 1.14 36.24 -19.26
C PRO A 391 0.84 35.81 -20.71
N ARG A 392 -0.25 35.05 -20.87
CA ARG A 392 -0.72 34.59 -22.18
C ARG A 392 -1.09 35.77 -23.09
N PRO A 393 -0.52 35.89 -24.30
CA PRO A 393 -0.97 36.86 -25.29
C PRO A 393 -2.42 36.60 -25.73
N PRO A 394 -3.26 37.65 -25.92
CA PRO A 394 -4.63 37.48 -26.39
C PRO A 394 -4.68 37.05 -27.86
N GLY A 395 -5.77 36.38 -28.25
CA GLY A 395 -6.08 36.10 -29.67
C GLY A 395 -5.16 35.10 -30.38
N LEU A 396 -4.37 34.32 -29.63
CA LEU A 396 -3.52 33.27 -30.23
C LEU A 396 -4.37 32.20 -30.91
N ARG A 397 -4.05 31.91 -32.16
CA ARG A 397 -4.60 30.75 -32.86
C ARG A 397 -3.96 29.46 -32.35
N PRO A 398 -4.58 28.29 -32.58
CA PRO A 398 -4.01 27.02 -32.14
C PRO A 398 -2.58 26.80 -32.62
N ASP A 399 -2.21 27.18 -33.85
CA ASP A 399 -0.84 27.11 -34.41
C ASP A 399 0.20 27.89 -33.59
N GLN A 400 -0.23 28.90 -32.83
CA GLN A 400 0.62 29.84 -32.11
C GLN A 400 0.70 29.55 -30.60
N LEU A 401 0.13 28.43 -30.12
CA LEU A 401 0.13 28.07 -28.69
C LEU A 401 1.51 27.65 -28.19
N VAL A 402 2.40 27.18 -29.07
CA VAL A 402 3.79 26.85 -28.74
C VAL A 402 4.65 28.09 -28.98
N LEU A 403 5.20 28.65 -27.92
CA LEU A 403 6.00 29.88 -27.95
C LEU A 403 7.47 29.61 -28.26
N SER A 404 7.99 28.47 -27.81
CA SER A 404 9.35 28.04 -28.10
C SER A 404 9.46 26.52 -28.08
N THR A 405 10.47 26.00 -28.77
CA THR A 405 10.87 24.59 -28.74
C THR A 405 12.38 24.54 -28.57
N GLU A 406 12.84 23.78 -27.59
CA GLU A 406 14.25 23.62 -27.25
C GLU A 406 14.55 22.16 -26.90
N PRO A 407 15.82 21.72 -26.91
CA PRO A 407 16.19 20.41 -26.38
C PRO A 407 15.77 20.29 -24.90
N SER A 408 15.28 19.11 -24.50
CA SER A 408 14.94 18.91 -23.09
C SER A 408 16.21 18.97 -22.22
N PRO A 409 16.14 19.57 -21.01
CA PRO A 409 17.26 19.56 -20.05
C PRO A 409 17.69 18.16 -19.61
N ARG A 410 16.88 17.12 -19.87
CA ARG A 410 17.24 15.71 -19.59
C ARG A 410 18.28 15.13 -20.55
N GLY A 411 18.67 15.86 -21.60
CA GLY A 411 19.63 15.41 -22.61
C GLY A 411 19.03 14.51 -23.70
N TYR A 412 17.72 14.27 -23.69
CA TYR A 412 16.99 13.56 -24.73
C TYR A 412 15.55 14.11 -24.83
N GLY A 413 14.98 14.05 -26.02
CA GLY A 413 13.64 14.59 -26.26
C GLY A 413 13.62 16.11 -26.40
N GLN A 414 12.43 16.70 -26.32
CA GLN A 414 12.21 18.13 -26.54
C GLN A 414 11.48 18.75 -25.35
N ARG A 415 11.70 20.05 -25.14
CA ARG A 415 10.89 20.90 -24.28
C ARG A 415 10.18 21.93 -25.15
N ILE A 416 8.90 22.15 -24.87
CA ILE A 416 8.09 23.22 -25.46
C ILE A 416 7.59 24.14 -24.36
N THR A 417 7.67 25.44 -24.61
CA THR A 417 7.01 26.43 -23.77
C THR A 417 5.69 26.81 -24.42
N VAL A 418 4.60 26.73 -23.66
CA VAL A 418 3.24 26.99 -24.17
C VAL A 418 2.64 28.24 -23.58
N ALA A 419 1.79 28.90 -24.36
CA ALA A 419 1.01 30.07 -23.97
C ALA A 419 -0.16 29.67 -23.06
N ALA A 420 0.17 29.22 -21.85
CA ALA A 420 -0.75 28.73 -20.84
C ALA A 420 -1.45 29.87 -20.07
N PRO A 421 -2.65 29.62 -19.49
CA PRO A 421 -3.33 28.33 -19.44
C PRO A 421 -4.12 28.03 -20.72
N LEU A 422 -4.22 26.75 -21.06
CA LEU A 422 -4.91 26.22 -22.24
C LEU A 422 -6.30 25.71 -21.88
N SER A 423 -7.28 25.83 -22.79
CA SER A 423 -8.52 25.05 -22.70
C SER A 423 -8.26 23.58 -23.02
N ASP A 424 -9.24 22.73 -22.75
CA ASP A 424 -9.21 21.32 -23.15
C ASP A 424 -9.12 21.12 -24.68
N SER A 425 -9.82 21.93 -25.47
CA SER A 425 -9.75 21.90 -26.93
C SER A 425 -8.36 22.30 -27.45
N GLU A 426 -7.74 23.31 -26.86
CA GLU A 426 -6.37 23.73 -27.17
C GLU A 426 -5.34 22.67 -26.75
N MET A 427 -5.50 22.08 -25.56
CA MET A 427 -4.67 20.99 -25.07
C MET A 427 -4.74 19.78 -26.01
N ARG A 428 -5.94 19.44 -26.52
CA ARG A 428 -6.12 18.37 -27.50
C ARG A 428 -5.33 18.65 -28.78
N VAL A 429 -5.44 19.86 -29.33
CA VAL A 429 -4.69 20.27 -30.53
C VAL A 429 -3.18 20.22 -30.28
N LEU A 430 -2.73 20.66 -29.10
CA LEU A 430 -1.31 20.58 -28.71
C LEU A 430 -0.83 19.12 -28.72
N LEU A 431 -1.52 18.23 -28.02
CA LEU A 431 -1.12 16.82 -27.91
C LEU A 431 -1.14 16.10 -29.27
N GLN A 432 -2.06 16.46 -30.17
CA GLN A 432 -2.14 15.91 -31.52
C GLN A 432 -0.96 16.27 -32.43
N ARG A 433 -0.21 17.35 -32.13
CA ARG A 433 1.02 17.71 -32.86
C ARG A 433 2.20 16.82 -32.52
N TYR A 434 2.14 16.13 -31.39
CA TYR A 434 3.23 15.36 -30.85
C TYR A 434 2.84 13.88 -30.64
N PRO A 435 2.27 13.19 -31.66
CA PRO A 435 1.73 11.84 -31.48
C PRO A 435 2.83 10.79 -31.28
N SER A 436 4.05 11.04 -31.75
CA SER A 436 5.19 10.14 -31.65
C SER A 436 5.80 10.06 -30.25
N TYR A 437 5.53 11.04 -29.39
CA TYR A 437 6.07 11.09 -28.04
C TYR A 437 5.32 10.15 -27.10
N ARG A 438 6.04 9.15 -26.58
CA ARG A 438 5.51 8.14 -25.67
C ARG A 438 5.32 8.68 -24.27
N VAL A 439 6.18 9.58 -23.81
CA VAL A 439 6.10 10.27 -22.52
C VAL A 439 5.90 11.75 -22.78
N VAL A 440 4.81 12.31 -22.25
CA VAL A 440 4.61 13.77 -22.20
C VAL A 440 4.64 14.19 -20.72
N HIS A 441 5.57 15.06 -20.38
CA HIS A 441 5.79 15.54 -19.02
C HIS A 441 5.29 16.97 -18.86
N PHE A 442 4.54 17.23 -17.81
CA PHE A 442 4.04 18.57 -17.47
C PHE A 442 4.70 19.07 -16.20
N THR A 443 5.49 20.13 -16.30
CA THR A 443 6.18 20.69 -15.13
C THR A 443 5.21 21.35 -14.15
N GLN A 444 4.10 21.90 -14.64
CA GLN A 444 3.08 22.56 -13.81
C GLN A 444 1.68 22.35 -14.42
N PRO A 445 1.05 21.17 -14.23
CA PRO A 445 -0.20 20.82 -14.91
C PRO A 445 -1.34 21.80 -14.59
N GLY A 446 -1.45 22.27 -13.33
CA GLY A 446 -2.46 23.25 -12.92
C GLY A 446 -2.26 24.67 -13.42
N ARG A 447 -1.05 25.03 -13.88
CA ARG A 447 -0.84 26.28 -14.65
C ARG A 447 -1.01 26.08 -16.15
N THR A 448 -0.91 24.84 -16.63
CA THR A 448 -0.95 24.53 -18.06
C THR A 448 -2.37 24.35 -18.58
N LEU A 449 -3.22 23.61 -17.87
CA LEU A 449 -4.62 23.40 -18.24
C LEU A 449 -5.52 24.31 -17.38
N SER A 450 -6.49 24.99 -18.00
CA SER A 450 -7.49 25.79 -17.27
C SER A 450 -8.77 25.02 -16.99
N HIS A 451 -9.51 24.63 -18.03
CA HIS A 451 -10.86 24.10 -17.90
C HIS A 451 -11.25 23.22 -19.08
N PHE A 452 -12.31 22.44 -18.86
CA PHE A 452 -13.11 21.89 -19.95
C PHE A 452 -14.07 22.96 -20.46
N SER A 453 -14.07 23.18 -21.76
CA SER A 453 -14.89 24.18 -22.45
C SER A 453 -16.38 23.90 -22.27
N ASN A 454 -16.77 22.62 -22.19
CA ASN A 454 -18.12 22.19 -21.87
C ASN A 454 -18.31 22.01 -20.35
N ALA A 455 -19.26 22.76 -19.79
CA ALA A 455 -19.56 22.76 -18.37
C ALA A 455 -20.06 21.40 -17.85
N GLU A 456 -20.81 20.65 -18.65
CA GLU A 456 -21.30 19.32 -18.26
C GLU A 456 -20.14 18.31 -18.19
N THR A 457 -19.26 18.32 -19.18
CA THR A 457 -18.03 17.51 -19.16
C THR A 457 -17.16 17.82 -17.96
N HIS A 458 -17.00 19.11 -17.62
CA HIS A 458 -16.27 19.52 -16.42
C HIS A 458 -16.93 18.98 -15.14
N ARG A 459 -18.25 19.12 -14.99
CA ARG A 459 -18.99 18.59 -13.83
C ARG A 459 -18.87 17.08 -13.70
N GLN A 460 -18.97 16.36 -14.81
CA GLN A 460 -18.83 14.89 -14.79
C GLN A 460 -17.40 14.47 -14.45
N PHE A 461 -16.39 15.19 -14.95
CA PHE A 461 -15.00 14.95 -14.56
C PHE A 461 -14.78 15.17 -13.07
N ASP A 462 -15.26 16.31 -12.52
CA ASP A 462 -15.23 16.59 -11.08
C ASP A 462 -15.81 15.43 -10.26
N ALA A 463 -17.00 14.97 -10.63
CA ALA A 463 -17.67 13.87 -9.95
C ALA A 463 -16.89 12.56 -10.07
N GLU A 464 -16.31 12.26 -11.24
CA GLU A 464 -15.56 11.02 -11.45
C GLU A 464 -14.21 11.05 -10.73
N ILE A 465 -13.41 12.10 -10.82
CA ILE A 465 -12.09 12.15 -10.18
C ILE A 465 -12.21 12.12 -8.66
N GLN A 466 -13.21 12.79 -8.07
CA GLN A 466 -13.43 12.77 -6.62
C GLN A 466 -13.82 11.36 -6.11
N LYS A 467 -14.43 10.50 -6.94
CA LYS A 467 -14.67 9.09 -6.57
C LYS A 467 -13.38 8.26 -6.48
N ARG A 468 -12.24 8.74 -7.01
CA ARG A 468 -10.95 8.04 -6.98
C ARG A 468 -10.11 8.41 -5.77
N VAL A 469 -10.41 9.49 -5.05
CA VAL A 469 -9.70 9.80 -3.80
C VAL A 469 -10.32 9.06 -2.62
N THR A 470 -9.51 8.80 -1.61
CA THR A 470 -9.95 8.09 -0.39
C THR A 470 -10.23 9.07 0.75
N HIS A 471 -10.70 8.56 1.87
CA HIS A 471 -10.65 9.31 3.12
C HIS A 471 -9.38 8.94 3.89
N TRP A 472 -8.85 9.90 4.63
CA TRP A 472 -7.88 9.63 5.66
C TRP A 472 -8.59 9.19 6.95
N CYS A 473 -8.06 8.15 7.61
CA CYS A 473 -8.62 7.48 8.79
C CYS A 473 -7.51 7.28 9.82
N CYS A 474 -7.79 7.29 11.12
CA CYS A 474 -9.02 7.77 11.79
C CYS A 474 -8.60 8.57 13.02
N ARG A 475 -9.46 9.47 13.46
CA ARG A 475 -9.24 10.25 14.69
C ARG A 475 -9.50 9.43 15.94
N SER A 476 -8.88 9.79 17.05
CA SER A 476 -9.17 9.16 18.33
C SER A 476 -10.55 9.59 18.86
N PRO A 477 -11.34 8.70 19.51
CA PRO A 477 -12.61 9.09 20.11
C PRO A 477 -12.54 10.25 21.11
N PRO A 478 -11.52 10.34 21.99
CA PRO A 478 -11.37 11.48 22.88
C PRO A 478 -11.20 12.81 22.14
N GLU A 479 -10.38 12.86 21.08
CA GLU A 479 -10.20 14.09 20.29
C GLU A 479 -11.45 14.46 19.51
N MET A 480 -12.17 13.48 18.96
CA MET A 480 -13.46 13.72 18.29
C MET A 480 -14.46 14.41 19.22
N ALA A 481 -14.60 13.90 20.45
CA ALA A 481 -15.50 14.48 21.45
C ALA A 481 -15.04 15.88 21.89
N ARG A 482 -13.74 16.05 22.18
CA ARG A 482 -13.16 17.31 22.67
C ARG A 482 -13.27 18.45 21.65
N LEU A 483 -13.05 18.15 20.37
CA LEU A 483 -12.96 19.16 19.29
C LEU A 483 -14.19 19.19 18.37
N ASN A 484 -15.23 18.41 18.67
CA ASN A 484 -16.42 18.23 17.84
C ASN A 484 -16.07 17.88 16.38
N LEU A 485 -15.25 16.84 16.20
CA LEU A 485 -14.74 16.40 14.90
C LEU A 485 -15.35 15.08 14.46
N THR A 486 -15.34 14.87 13.14
CA THR A 486 -15.68 13.59 12.53
C THR A 486 -14.50 12.61 12.54
N ASP A 487 -14.81 11.31 12.51
CA ASP A 487 -13.84 10.20 12.51
C ASP A 487 -12.81 10.29 11.39
N ARG A 488 -13.24 10.73 10.20
CA ARG A 488 -12.45 10.68 8.98
C ARG A 488 -12.40 12.03 8.28
N ILE A 489 -11.30 12.27 7.58
CA ILE A 489 -11.18 13.41 6.66
C ILE A 489 -11.33 12.90 5.23
N GLN A 490 -12.36 13.35 4.51
CA GLN A 490 -12.47 13.07 3.09
C GLN A 490 -11.43 13.91 2.34
N LEU A 491 -10.48 13.24 1.67
CA LEU A 491 -9.49 13.92 0.83
C LEU A 491 -10.16 14.50 -0.42
N VAL A 492 -9.55 15.50 -1.02
CA VAL A 492 -10.12 16.32 -2.09
C VAL A 492 -9.15 16.37 -3.28
N ALA A 493 -9.62 15.96 -4.46
CA ALA A 493 -8.90 16.17 -5.71
C ALA A 493 -9.27 17.49 -6.39
N LEU A 494 -10.47 18.01 -6.17
CA LEU A 494 -10.93 19.24 -6.86
C LEU A 494 -10.10 20.44 -6.41
N PRO A 495 -9.69 21.34 -7.32
CA PRO A 495 -9.08 22.60 -6.93
C PRO A 495 -10.09 23.51 -6.19
N PRO A 496 -9.63 24.50 -5.40
CA PRO A 496 -10.50 25.30 -4.52
C PRO A 496 -11.67 26.00 -5.21
N ASP A 497 -11.48 26.50 -6.43
CA ASP A 497 -12.49 27.15 -7.26
C ASP A 497 -13.63 26.19 -7.68
N ARG A 498 -13.43 24.89 -7.53
CA ARG A 498 -14.39 23.82 -7.85
C ARG A 498 -15.04 23.20 -6.62
N TYR A 499 -14.78 23.69 -5.40
CA TYR A 499 -15.31 23.09 -4.17
C TYR A 499 -16.84 23.05 -4.08
N SER A 500 -17.55 23.93 -4.80
CA SER A 500 -19.01 23.88 -4.91
C SER A 500 -19.53 22.58 -5.53
N ASN A 501 -18.70 21.85 -6.29
CA ASN A 501 -19.06 20.56 -6.91
C ASN A 501 -18.67 19.34 -6.05
N LEU A 502 -18.15 19.55 -4.84
CA LEU A 502 -17.81 18.43 -3.96
C LEU A 502 -19.08 17.68 -3.52
N PRO A 503 -19.09 16.34 -3.58
CA PRO A 503 -20.21 15.56 -3.10
C PRO A 503 -20.38 15.71 -1.58
N VAL A 504 -21.57 15.41 -1.07
CA VAL A 504 -21.76 15.27 0.37
C VAL A 504 -20.84 14.16 0.88
N PRO A 505 -20.02 14.40 1.92
CA PRO A 505 -19.12 13.38 2.45
C PRO A 505 -19.91 12.20 3.04
N GLU A 506 -19.28 11.02 3.07
CA GLU A 506 -19.85 9.83 3.73
C GLU A 506 -20.15 10.13 5.22
N PRO A 507 -21.12 9.42 5.85
CA PRO A 507 -21.36 9.56 7.29
C PRO A 507 -20.07 9.41 8.09
N ARG A 508 -19.89 10.25 9.11
CA ARG A 508 -18.66 10.32 9.95
C ARG A 508 -17.39 10.77 9.20
N ALA A 509 -17.51 11.36 8.01
CA ALA A 509 -16.42 12.04 7.33
C ALA A 509 -16.72 13.54 7.17
N ALA A 510 -15.68 14.36 7.15
CA ALA A 510 -15.79 15.78 6.78
C ALA A 510 -14.65 16.22 5.86
N TYR A 511 -14.88 17.30 5.12
CA TYR A 511 -13.80 17.98 4.40
C TYR A 511 -13.00 18.86 5.33
N LEU A 512 -11.67 18.86 5.20
CA LEU A 512 -10.77 19.65 6.04
C LEU A 512 -11.15 21.14 6.08
N HIS A 513 -11.48 21.74 4.93
CA HIS A 513 -11.83 23.16 4.83
C HIS A 513 -13.19 23.52 5.47
N LYS A 514 -13.96 22.52 5.92
CA LYS A 514 -15.22 22.71 6.66
C LYS A 514 -15.06 22.44 8.16
N LEU A 515 -13.88 22.03 8.61
CA LEU A 515 -13.63 21.81 10.03
C LEU A 515 -13.40 23.16 10.74
N PRO A 516 -13.82 23.28 12.01
CA PRO A 516 -13.53 24.47 12.80
C PRO A 516 -12.01 24.68 12.93
N PRO A 517 -11.53 25.91 13.21
CA PRO A 517 -10.14 26.12 13.60
C PRO A 517 -9.81 25.32 14.87
N LEU A 518 -8.52 25.04 15.10
CA LEU A 518 -8.08 24.49 16.38
C LEU A 518 -8.13 25.59 17.45
N PRO A 519 -8.50 25.25 18.70
CA PRO A 519 -8.58 26.20 19.81
C PRO A 519 -7.23 26.78 20.21
#